data_AF-A0A9N7MW64-F1
#
_entry.id   AF-A0A9N7MW64-F1
#
_cell.length_a   1.000
_cell.length_b   1.000
_cell.length_c   1.000
_cell.angle_alpha   90.00
_cell.angle_beta   90.00
_cell.angle_gamma   90.00
#
_symmetry.space_group_name_H-M   'P 1'
#
loop_
_entity.id
_entity.type
_entity.pdbx_description
1 polymer ?
#
loop_
_entity_poly.entity_id
_entity_poly.type
_entity_poly.pdbx_seq_one_letter_code
_entity_poly.pdbx_strand_id
1 'polypeptide(L)'
;MNIEWFEAWSLGPINSRSSTLSPVDARVRVRPWLDPHFTPLLKSIHLDLPIDDPEKDSFRSTTADSGGDVSIGGFVLFFPNYSTFLAKPGFYIEDIFVRECYRRKGLGKMLLTAVAAQAARMGYGRVEWVVLDWNVNAIKFYEQMGAQILPEWRICRLTGEHLQAFAHINL
;
A
#
# COMPACT_ATOMS: atom_id res chain seq x y z
N MET A 1 5.76 15.84 8.97
CA MET A 1 4.81 15.28 7.99
C MET A 1 4.30 13.96 8.56
N ASN A 2 3.01 13.89 8.89
CA ASN A 2 2.38 12.66 9.38
C ASN A 2 1.92 11.85 8.18
N ILE A 3 2.45 10.64 8.00
CA ILE A 3 2.05 9.74 6.92
C ILE A 3 1.00 8.80 7.49
N GLU A 4 -0.28 9.07 7.21
CA GLU A 4 -1.37 8.14 7.53
C GLU A 4 -1.52 7.12 6.41
N TRP A 5 -1.56 5.83 6.78
CA TRP A 5 -1.80 4.70 5.89
C TRP A 5 -3.31 4.45 5.78
N PHE A 6 -3.84 4.40 4.55
CA PHE A 6 -5.23 4.01 4.28
C PHE A 6 -5.26 2.83 3.32
N GLU A 7 -5.90 1.73 3.72
CA GLU A 7 -6.36 0.70 2.79
C GLU A 7 -7.83 0.96 2.43
N ALA A 8 -8.13 0.81 1.15
CA ALA A 8 -9.48 0.62 0.64
C ALA A 8 -9.72 -0.89 0.49
N TRP A 9 -10.92 -1.32 0.91
CA TRP A 9 -11.54 -2.65 0.74
C TRP A 9 -11.34 -3.69 1.86
N SER A 10 -12.36 -3.80 2.71
CA SER A 10 -12.81 -5.06 3.30
C SER A 10 -14.32 -5.18 3.07
N LEU A 11 -14.75 -6.11 2.21
CA LEU A 11 -16.15 -6.52 2.12
C LEU A 11 -16.42 -7.55 3.22
N GLY A 12 -16.82 -7.07 4.40
CA GLY A 12 -17.43 -7.86 5.47
C GLY A 12 -18.92 -7.56 5.60
N PRO A 13 -19.77 -8.53 5.98
CA PRO A 13 -21.22 -8.39 5.90
C PRO A 13 -21.76 -7.34 6.88
N ILE A 14 -22.68 -6.51 6.38
CA ILE A 14 -23.45 -5.54 7.16
C ILE A 14 -24.30 -6.30 8.17
N ASN A 15 -23.97 -6.20 9.46
CA ASN A 15 -24.86 -6.63 10.52
C ASN A 15 -25.28 -5.40 11.35
N SER A 16 -26.55 -5.03 11.20
CA SER A 16 -27.18 -3.89 11.84
C SER A 16 -27.52 -4.22 13.29
N ARG A 17 -26.77 -3.69 14.27
CA ARG A 17 -27.31 -3.48 15.64
C ARG A 17 -26.73 -2.22 16.27
N SER A 18 -27.63 -1.33 16.64
CA SER A 18 -27.37 -0.15 17.47
C SER A 18 -27.11 -0.57 18.91
N SER A 19 -26.10 0.03 19.54
CA SER A 19 -26.05 0.18 21.00
C SER A 19 -25.29 1.46 21.35
N THR A 20 -25.96 2.28 22.14
CA THR A 20 -25.47 3.52 22.73
C THR A 20 -24.38 3.22 23.77
N LEU A 21 -23.27 3.96 23.77
CA LEU A 21 -22.22 3.88 24.80
C LEU A 21 -21.83 5.28 25.34
N SER A 22 -21.50 5.29 26.63
CA SER A 22 -21.37 6.43 27.55
C SER A 22 -20.00 7.16 27.49
N PRO A 23 -19.86 8.35 28.13
CA PRO A 23 -18.79 9.31 27.79
C PRO A 23 -17.37 9.07 28.35
N VAL A 24 -17.04 7.93 28.97
CA VAL A 24 -15.88 7.86 29.89
C VAL A 24 -14.59 7.20 29.38
N ASP A 25 -14.57 6.62 28.17
CA ASP A 25 -13.39 5.88 27.65
C ASP A 25 -12.65 6.62 26.50
N ALA A 26 -12.19 7.85 26.77
CA ALA A 26 -11.59 8.73 25.76
C ALA A 26 -10.08 8.58 25.52
N ARG A 27 -9.47 7.41 25.80
CA ARG A 27 -8.06 7.15 25.45
C ARG A 27 -7.94 5.80 24.73
N VAL A 28 -7.55 5.87 23.47
CA VAL A 28 -7.58 4.80 22.45
C VAL A 28 -8.98 4.56 21.88
N ARG A 29 -9.49 5.53 21.11
CA ARG A 29 -10.53 5.23 20.13
C ARG A 29 -9.89 4.37 19.04
N VAL A 30 -10.05 3.05 19.13
CA VAL A 30 -9.89 2.18 17.96
C VAL A 30 -10.86 2.73 16.91
N ARG A 31 -10.34 3.25 15.79
CA ARG A 31 -11.20 3.90 14.78
C ARG A 31 -12.21 2.86 14.29
N PRO A 32 -13.51 3.18 14.15
CA PRO A 32 -14.55 2.17 13.88
C PRO A 32 -14.41 1.40 12.56
N TRP A 33 -13.59 1.91 11.64
CA TRP A 33 -13.29 1.37 10.31
C TRP A 33 -11.88 0.76 10.21
N LEU A 34 -11.14 0.69 11.32
CA LEU A 34 -9.88 -0.01 11.33
C LEU A 34 -10.12 -1.49 11.58
N ASP A 35 -9.69 -2.31 10.62
CA ASP A 35 -9.67 -3.76 10.78
C ASP A 35 -8.93 -4.11 12.08
N PRO A 36 -9.53 -4.90 13.01
CA PRO A 36 -8.89 -5.26 14.27
C PRO A 36 -7.58 -6.03 14.10
N HIS A 37 -7.35 -6.62 12.93
CA HIS A 37 -6.12 -7.31 12.55
C HIS A 37 -5.07 -6.37 11.93
N PHE A 38 -5.41 -5.09 11.69
CA PHE A 38 -4.50 -4.09 11.17
C PHE A 38 -4.17 -3.03 12.21
N THR A 39 -2.91 -3.00 12.63
CA THR A 39 -2.37 -1.89 13.42
C THR A 39 -1.57 -0.97 12.50
N PRO A 40 -2.05 0.26 12.22
CA PRO A 40 -1.38 1.18 11.31
C PRO A 40 -0.03 1.57 11.92
N LEU A 41 1.03 1.37 11.15
CA LEU A 41 2.36 1.81 11.55
C LEU A 41 2.52 3.29 11.23
N LEU A 42 2.30 4.15 12.23
CA LEU A 42 2.59 5.57 12.11
C LEU A 42 4.09 5.80 12.40
N LYS A 43 4.82 6.25 11.39
CA LYS A 43 6.21 6.67 11.53
C LYS A 43 6.36 8.10 11.06
N SER A 44 6.84 8.95 11.96
CA SER A 44 7.16 10.34 11.66
C SER A 44 8.63 10.48 11.30
N ILE A 45 8.90 11.19 10.20
CA ILE A 45 10.24 11.55 9.77
C ILE A 45 10.30 13.07 9.58
N HIS A 46 11.40 13.65 10.03
CA HIS A 46 11.71 15.05 9.78
C HIS A 46 12.50 15.12 8.48
N LEU A 47 11.99 15.86 7.50
CA LEU A 47 12.68 16.11 6.24
C LEU A 47 13.41 17.45 6.38
N ASP A 48 14.66 17.49 5.94
CA ASP A 48 15.46 18.72 5.98
C ASP A 48 14.93 19.73 4.96
N LEU A 49 14.64 20.94 5.46
CA LEU A 49 14.30 22.18 4.72
C LEU A 49 12.93 22.20 4.02
N PRO A 50 12.36 23.40 3.74
CA PRO A 50 11.00 23.49 3.20
C PRO A 50 10.93 22.77 1.86
N ILE A 51 9.97 21.84 1.76
CA ILE A 51 9.64 21.17 0.51
C ILE A 51 8.70 22.11 -0.23
N ASP A 52 9.18 22.64 -1.36
CA ASP A 52 8.31 23.33 -2.29
C ASP A 52 7.40 22.29 -2.96
N ASP A 53 6.13 22.32 -2.56
CA ASP A 53 5.12 21.38 -2.99
C ASP A 53 4.01 22.14 -3.76
N PRO A 54 4.09 22.21 -5.09
CA PRO A 54 3.13 22.97 -5.90
C PRO A 54 1.72 22.36 -5.88
N GLU A 55 1.56 21.10 -5.49
CA GLU A 55 0.25 20.43 -5.45
C GLU A 55 -0.19 20.15 -3.99
N LYS A 56 0.41 20.85 -3.00
CA LYS A 56 0.14 20.63 -1.57
C LYS A 56 -1.35 20.60 -1.23
N ASP A 57 -2.11 21.53 -1.80
CA ASP A 57 -3.55 21.67 -1.55
C ASP A 57 -4.38 20.56 -2.19
N SER A 58 -3.99 20.08 -3.38
CA SER A 58 -4.66 18.95 -4.06
C SER A 58 -4.51 17.65 -3.29
N PHE A 59 -3.38 17.47 -2.60
CA PHE A 59 -3.08 16.28 -1.80
C PHE A 59 -3.23 16.52 -0.29
N ARG A 60 -3.94 17.57 0.12
CA ARG A 60 -4.18 17.86 1.54
C ARG A 60 -5.10 16.80 2.15
N SER A 61 -4.68 16.21 3.27
CA SER A 61 -5.51 15.28 4.02
C SER A 61 -6.68 16.03 4.67
N THR A 62 -7.90 15.55 4.44
CA THR A 62 -9.14 16.12 4.99
C THR A 62 -9.57 15.45 6.30
N THR A 63 -8.78 14.49 6.80
CA THR A 63 -9.06 13.76 8.03
C THR A 63 -9.09 14.70 9.24
N ALA A 64 -10.14 14.57 10.06
CA ALA A 64 -10.43 15.47 11.18
C ALA A 64 -9.30 15.59 12.21
N ASP A 65 -8.42 14.58 12.30
CA ASP A 65 -7.29 14.52 13.24
C ASP A 65 -6.03 15.25 12.73
N SER A 66 -5.99 15.69 11.48
CA SER A 66 -4.76 16.14 10.81
C SER A 66 -4.39 17.61 11.03
N GLY A 67 -5.15 18.37 11.83
CA GLY A 67 -4.83 19.78 12.14
C GLY A 67 -4.71 20.69 10.91
N GLY A 68 -5.18 20.26 9.74
CA GLY A 68 -5.17 21.01 8.48
C GLY A 68 -3.83 21.07 7.71
N ASP A 69 -2.71 20.56 8.26
CA ASP A 69 -1.37 20.73 7.65
C ASP A 69 -0.67 19.40 7.30
N VAL A 70 -1.44 18.39 6.92
CA VAL A 70 -0.91 17.13 6.39
C VAL A 70 -1.17 17.08 4.90
N SER A 71 -0.10 16.91 4.11
CA SER A 71 -0.19 16.63 2.68
C SER A 71 0.33 15.21 2.40
N ILE A 72 -0.36 14.48 1.52
CA ILE A 72 0.00 13.13 1.14
C ILE A 72 1.18 13.19 0.16
N GLY A 73 2.31 12.59 0.54
CA GLY A 73 3.53 12.55 -0.27
C GLY A 73 3.65 11.34 -1.21
N GLY A 74 2.82 10.31 -1.03
CA GLY A 74 2.88 9.06 -1.78
C GLY A 74 2.07 7.95 -1.14
N PHE A 75 1.99 6.81 -1.81
CA PHE A 75 1.28 5.63 -1.35
C PHE A 75 1.94 4.35 -1.87
N VAL A 76 1.57 3.22 -1.26
CA VAL A 76 1.76 1.89 -1.82
C VAL A 76 0.46 1.12 -1.68
N LEU A 77 0.01 0.52 -2.79
CA LEU A 77 -1.18 -0.30 -2.88
C LEU A 77 -0.74 -1.75 -3.05
N PHE A 78 -1.18 -2.63 -2.16
CA PHE A 78 -0.81 -4.03 -2.18
C PHE A 78 -1.97 -4.90 -1.67
N PHE A 79 -1.93 -6.19 -1.97
CA PHE A 79 -2.96 -7.15 -1.56
C PHE A 79 -2.36 -8.54 -1.32
N PRO A 80 -3.05 -9.43 -0.56
CA PRO A 80 -2.60 -10.79 -0.34
C PRO A 80 -2.53 -11.60 -1.64
N ASN A 81 -1.49 -12.42 -1.77
CA ASN A 81 -1.38 -13.45 -2.80
C ASN A 81 -0.90 -14.78 -2.18
N TYR A 82 -0.71 -15.81 -3.02
CA TYR A 82 -0.25 -17.11 -2.55
C TYR A 82 0.80 -17.71 -3.49
N SER A 83 1.91 -18.16 -2.91
CA SER A 83 2.95 -18.88 -3.64
C SER A 83 2.74 -20.39 -3.51
N THR A 84 2.42 -21.04 -4.63
CA THR A 84 2.32 -22.51 -4.69
C THR A 84 3.68 -23.19 -4.56
N PHE A 85 4.77 -22.55 -5.03
CA PHE A 85 6.13 -23.08 -4.88
C PHE A 85 6.63 -23.08 -3.44
N LEU A 86 6.27 -22.06 -2.66
CA LEU A 86 6.65 -21.97 -1.25
C LEU A 86 5.59 -22.57 -0.31
N ALA A 87 4.42 -22.92 -0.83
CA ALA A 87 3.21 -23.27 -0.06
C ALA A 87 2.92 -22.25 1.05
N LYS A 88 3.06 -20.96 0.74
CA LYS A 88 2.93 -19.85 1.70
C LYS A 88 2.20 -18.65 1.11
N PRO A 89 1.41 -17.92 1.93
CA PRO A 89 0.86 -16.63 1.56
C PRO A 89 1.97 -15.59 1.34
N GLY A 90 1.64 -14.52 0.64
CA GLY A 90 2.51 -13.40 0.33
C GLY A 90 1.73 -12.10 0.14
N PHE A 91 2.44 -11.04 -0.25
CA PHE A 91 1.83 -9.83 -0.79
C PHE A 91 2.23 -9.60 -2.24
N TYR A 92 1.29 -9.07 -3.01
CA TYR A 92 1.54 -8.48 -4.32
C TYR A 92 1.37 -6.96 -4.22
N ILE A 93 2.36 -6.20 -4.67
CA ILE A 93 2.25 -4.73 -4.75
C ILE A 93 1.77 -4.38 -6.16
N GLU A 94 0.60 -3.75 -6.23
CA GLU A 94 0.03 -3.25 -7.49
C GLU A 94 0.74 -1.97 -7.91
N ASP A 95 0.78 -1.00 -7.01
CA ASP A 95 1.31 0.32 -7.29
C ASP A 95 2.13 0.87 -6.13
N ILE A 96 3.23 1.52 -6.47
CA ILE A 96 3.99 2.36 -5.55
C ILE A 96 4.26 3.70 -6.22
N PHE A 97 3.90 4.76 -5.51
CA PHE A 97 4.07 6.10 -6.03
C PHE A 97 4.54 7.06 -4.94
N VAL A 98 5.53 7.88 -5.29
CA VAL A 98 5.99 9.01 -4.48
C VAL A 98 5.97 10.23 -5.38
N ARG A 99 5.32 11.29 -4.88
CA ARG A 99 5.22 12.58 -5.57
C ARG A 99 6.60 13.20 -5.75
N GLU A 100 6.78 13.93 -6.83
CA GLU A 100 8.11 14.31 -7.33
C GLU A 100 8.94 15.10 -6.31
N CYS A 101 8.35 16.12 -5.67
CA CYS A 101 8.98 16.95 -4.65
C CYS A 101 9.44 16.16 -3.40
N TYR A 102 8.96 14.93 -3.22
CA TYR A 102 9.35 14.04 -2.13
C TYR A 102 10.27 12.87 -2.55
N ARG A 103 10.59 12.74 -3.84
CA ARG A 103 11.48 11.68 -4.33
C ARG A 103 12.91 11.89 -3.83
N ARG A 104 13.71 10.81 -3.85
CA ARG A 104 15.12 10.77 -3.38
C ARG A 104 15.33 11.10 -1.89
N LYS A 105 14.26 11.25 -1.10
CA LYS A 105 14.27 11.43 0.36
C LYS A 105 14.01 10.13 1.15
N GLY A 106 14.15 8.97 0.51
CA GLY A 106 13.96 7.66 1.15
C GLY A 106 12.51 7.18 1.31
N LEU A 107 11.51 7.96 0.89
CA LEU A 107 10.10 7.60 1.07
C LEU A 107 9.70 6.30 0.37
N GLY A 108 10.13 6.08 -0.88
CA GLY A 108 9.83 4.83 -1.60
C GLY A 108 10.38 3.60 -0.88
N LYS A 109 11.60 3.70 -0.34
CA LYS A 109 12.20 2.64 0.48
C LYS A 109 11.39 2.41 1.76
N MET A 110 10.94 3.47 2.41
CA MET A 110 10.12 3.38 3.61
C MET A 110 8.78 2.67 3.32
N LEU A 111 8.11 3.00 2.23
CA LEU A 111 6.85 2.37 1.82
C LEU A 111 7.04 0.87 1.57
N LEU A 112 8.04 0.48 0.76
CA LEU A 112 8.33 -0.95 0.51
C LEU A 112 8.76 -1.70 1.76
N THR A 113 9.58 -1.07 2.62
CA THR A 113 10.04 -1.68 3.87
C THR A 113 8.85 -1.95 4.79
N ALA A 114 7.84 -1.07 4.83
CA ALA A 114 6.64 -1.30 5.62
C ALA A 114 5.87 -2.55 5.15
N VAL A 115 5.68 -2.72 3.83
CA VAL A 115 5.02 -3.92 3.27
C VAL A 115 5.83 -5.19 3.55
N ALA A 116 7.15 -5.14 3.31
CA ALA A 116 8.04 -6.28 3.56
C ALA A 116 8.11 -6.66 5.05
N ALA A 117 8.18 -5.68 5.95
CA ALA A 117 8.16 -5.91 7.39
C ALA A 117 6.83 -6.52 7.85
N GLN A 118 5.70 -6.08 7.28
CA GLN A 118 4.40 -6.67 7.56
C GLN A 118 4.35 -8.13 7.10
N ALA A 119 4.77 -8.43 5.86
CA ALA A 119 4.85 -9.80 5.37
C ALA A 119 5.72 -10.69 6.26
N ALA A 120 6.90 -10.20 6.65
CA ALA A 120 7.82 -10.93 7.52
C ALA A 120 7.20 -11.23 8.90
N ARG A 121 6.52 -10.25 9.52
CA ARG A 121 5.80 -10.44 10.80
C ARG A 121 4.69 -11.49 10.70
N MET A 122 4.05 -11.58 9.54
CA MET A 122 2.98 -12.55 9.28
C MET A 122 3.51 -13.94 8.86
N GLY A 123 4.83 -14.12 8.74
CA GLY A 123 5.43 -15.38 8.29
C GLY A 123 5.21 -15.67 6.80
N TYR A 124 4.89 -14.65 6.01
CA TYR A 124 4.62 -14.76 4.58
C TYR A 124 5.91 -15.10 3.82
N GLY A 125 5.77 -15.86 2.73
CA GLY A 125 6.90 -16.38 1.97
C GLY A 125 7.57 -15.37 1.04
N ARG A 126 6.82 -14.38 0.55
CA ARG A 126 7.34 -13.36 -0.39
C ARG A 126 6.50 -12.09 -0.45
N VAL A 127 7.12 -11.02 -0.93
CA VAL A 127 6.46 -9.84 -1.50
C VAL A 127 6.92 -9.72 -2.94
N GLU A 128 6.00 -9.53 -3.88
CA GLU A 128 6.33 -9.46 -5.31
C GLU A 128 5.57 -8.34 -6.02
N TRP A 129 6.13 -7.85 -7.12
CA TRP A 129 5.56 -6.79 -7.96
C TRP A 129 6.20 -6.81 -9.33
N VAL A 130 5.63 -6.04 -10.25
CA VAL A 130 6.12 -5.90 -11.62
C VAL A 130 6.80 -4.56 -11.80
N VAL A 131 7.81 -4.54 -12.67
CA VAL A 131 8.51 -3.32 -13.09
C VAL A 131 8.64 -3.36 -14.60
N LEU A 132 8.44 -2.21 -15.23
CA LEU A 132 8.64 -2.05 -16.67
C LEU A 132 10.14 -2.14 -16.98
N ASP A 133 10.49 -2.91 -18.01
CA ASP A 133 11.87 -3.23 -18.40
C ASP A 133 12.74 -1.99 -18.67
N TRP A 134 12.14 -0.94 -19.21
CA TRP A 134 12.79 0.32 -19.48
C TRP A 134 13.02 1.20 -18.24
N ASN A 135 12.41 0.87 -17.09
CA ASN A 135 12.56 1.66 -15.86
C ASN A 135 13.83 1.28 -15.09
N VAL A 136 14.98 1.56 -15.69
CA VAL A 136 16.31 1.25 -15.17
C VAL A 136 16.53 1.80 -13.75
N ASN A 137 15.97 2.97 -13.43
CA ASN A 137 16.08 3.57 -12.11
C ASN A 137 15.33 2.78 -11.04
N ALA A 138 14.12 2.31 -11.35
CA ALA A 138 13.35 1.46 -10.44
C ALA A 138 14.01 0.09 -10.28
N ILE A 139 14.47 -0.53 -11.37
CA ILE A 139 15.19 -1.81 -11.35
C ILE A 139 16.39 -1.74 -10.42
N LYS A 140 17.29 -0.78 -10.61
CA LYS A 140 18.48 -0.60 -9.74
C LYS A 140 18.10 -0.38 -8.28
N PHE A 141 17.04 0.38 -8.03
CA PHE A 141 16.55 0.63 -6.68
C PHE A 141 16.04 -0.67 -6.02
N TYR A 142 15.31 -1.51 -6.75
CA TYR A 142 14.82 -2.79 -6.25
C TYR A 142 15.96 -3.79 -6.01
N GLU A 143 16.94 -3.86 -6.91
CA GLU A 143 18.13 -4.70 -6.74
C GLU A 143 18.95 -4.28 -5.51
N GLN A 144 19.14 -2.98 -5.28
CA GLN A 144 19.80 -2.46 -4.07
C GLN A 144 19.06 -2.80 -2.77
N MET A 145 17.76 -3.07 -2.85
CA MET A 145 16.94 -3.54 -1.74
C MET A 145 17.08 -5.06 -1.51
N GLY A 146 17.70 -5.79 -2.45
CA GLY A 146 17.83 -7.24 -2.44
C GLY A 146 16.70 -7.97 -3.19
N ALA A 147 15.86 -7.25 -3.94
CA ALA A 147 14.87 -7.89 -4.81
C ALA A 147 15.57 -8.56 -6.00
N GLN A 148 15.12 -9.77 -6.34
CA GLN A 148 15.58 -10.47 -7.54
C GLN A 148 14.69 -10.09 -8.72
N ILE A 149 15.30 -9.68 -9.84
CA ILE A 149 14.59 -9.49 -11.11
C ILE A 149 14.46 -10.84 -11.79
N LEU A 150 13.25 -11.22 -12.20
CA LEU A 150 12.94 -12.50 -12.82
C LEU A 150 12.62 -12.30 -14.31
N PRO A 151 13.64 -12.13 -15.19
CA PRO A 151 13.42 -11.75 -16.58
C PRO A 151 12.77 -12.83 -17.44
N GLU A 152 12.73 -14.08 -16.98
CA GLU A 152 12.08 -15.18 -17.71
C GLU A 152 10.57 -15.25 -17.48
N TRP A 153 10.07 -14.58 -16.45
CA TRP A 153 8.65 -14.55 -16.16
C TRP A 153 7.95 -13.58 -17.11
N ARG A 154 6.77 -13.98 -17.60
CA ARG A 154 5.94 -13.19 -18.50
C ARG A 154 4.60 -12.94 -17.84
N ILE A 155 4.13 -11.69 -17.89
CA ILE A 155 2.78 -11.35 -17.45
C ILE A 155 1.84 -11.75 -18.59
N CYS A 156 1.00 -12.75 -18.35
CA CYS A 156 -0.10 -13.08 -19.24
C CYS A 156 -1.33 -12.27 -18.83
N ARG A 157 -1.95 -11.58 -19.78
CA ARG A 157 -3.13 -10.73 -19.53
C ARG A 157 -4.19 -10.98 -20.58
N LEU A 158 -5.39 -11.32 -20.12
CA LEU A 158 -6.59 -11.41 -20.94
C LEU A 158 -7.56 -10.32 -20.44
N THR A 159 -7.89 -9.36 -21.31
CA THR A 159 -8.67 -8.16 -20.95
C THR A 159 -9.64 -7.77 -22.06
N GLY A 160 -10.63 -6.94 -21.70
CA GLY A 160 -11.58 -6.39 -22.65
C GLY A 160 -12.40 -7.46 -23.36
N GLU A 161 -12.63 -7.26 -24.66
CA GLU A 161 -13.45 -8.16 -25.49
C GLU A 161 -12.89 -9.58 -25.54
N HIS A 162 -11.57 -9.76 -25.55
CA HIS A 162 -10.96 -11.10 -25.55
C HIS A 162 -11.27 -11.90 -24.28
N LEU A 163 -11.35 -11.24 -23.13
CA LEU A 163 -11.76 -11.88 -21.88
C LEU A 163 -13.24 -12.32 -21.94
N GLN A 164 -14.10 -11.43 -22.44
CA GLN A 164 -15.53 -11.74 -22.58
C GLN A 164 -15.75 -12.90 -23.56
N ALA A 165 -15.06 -12.88 -24.69
CA ALA A 165 -15.13 -13.96 -25.67
C ALA A 165 -14.67 -15.31 -25.08
N PHE A 166 -13.56 -15.33 -24.35
CA PHE A 166 -13.03 -16.56 -23.76
C PHE A 166 -13.97 -17.16 -22.70
N ALA A 167 -14.70 -16.31 -21.96
CA ALA A 167 -15.68 -16.76 -20.95
C ALA A 167 -16.87 -17.54 -21.53
N HIS A 168 -17.10 -17.45 -22.85
CA HIS A 168 -18.21 -18.11 -23.54
C HIS A 168 -17.75 -19.27 -24.45
N ILE A 169 -16.50 -19.71 -24.34
CA ILE A 169 -16.03 -20.90 -25.05
C ILE A 169 -16.67 -22.13 -24.39
N ASN A 170 -17.52 -22.84 -25.14
CA ASN A 170 -17.99 -24.17 -24.75
C ASN A 170 -16.85 -25.16 -25.02
N LEU A 171 -16.31 -25.75 -23.95
CA LEU A 171 -15.32 -26.84 -23.99
C LEU A 171 -16.00 -28.21 -24.10
#